data_AF-A0AA91DJM3-F1
#
_entry.id   AF-A0AA91DJM3-F1
#
_cell.length_a   1.000
_cell.length_b   1.000
_cell.length_c   1.000
_cell.angle_alpha   90.00
_cell.angle_beta   90.00
_cell.angle_gamma   90.00
#
_symmetry.space_group_name_H-M   'P 1'
#
loop_
_entity.id
_entity.type
_entity.pdbx_description
1 polymer ?
#
loop_
_entity_poly.entity_id
_entity_poly.type
_entity_poly.pdbx_seq_one_letter_code
_entity_poly.pdbx_strand_id
1 'polypeptide(L)' 'MASPGKKSYPLRIDPALWAEIERLAAQELRSANAQVEFLLREGLARRGRLPTADAKDDDKPAPPR' A
#
# COMPACT_ATOMS: atom_id res chain seq x y z
N MET A 1 -13.75 0.97 8.99
CA MET A 1 -13.95 -0.31 8.28
C MET A 1 -12.77 -0.53 7.35
N ALA A 2 -12.08 -1.67 7.46
CA ALA A 2 -11.05 -2.03 6.47
C ALA A 2 -11.71 -2.20 5.10
N SER A 3 -11.12 -1.65 4.04
CA SER A 3 -11.63 -1.85 2.69
C SER A 3 -11.50 -3.33 2.31
N PRO A 4 -12.57 -3.99 1.82
CA PRO A 4 -12.50 -5.38 1.38
C PRO A 4 -11.36 -5.59 0.38
N GLY A 5 -10.56 -6.65 0.55
CA GLY A 5 -9.44 -6.98 -0.33
C GLY A 5 -8.15 -6.17 -0.11
N LYS A 6 -8.06 -5.35 0.95
CA LYS A 6 -6.80 -4.66 1.32
C LYS A 6 -6.16 -5.31 2.54
N LYS A 7 -4.90 -5.72 2.40
CA LYS A 7 -4.09 -6.23 3.51
C LYS A 7 -3.69 -5.10 4.45
N SER A 8 -4.08 -5.20 5.72
CA SER A 8 -3.59 -4.31 6.79
C SER A 8 -2.24 -4.81 7.30
N TYR A 9 -1.26 -3.93 7.40
CA TYR A 9 0.09 -4.27 7.85
C TYR A 9 0.65 -3.18 8.77
N PRO A 10 1.23 -3.52 9.94
CA PRO A 10 1.89 -2.55 10.80
C PRO A 10 3.19 -2.06 10.16
N LEU A 11 3.18 -0.83 9.64
CA LEU A 11 4.34 -0.19 9.03
C LEU A 11 5.19 0.52 10.10
N ARG A 12 6.46 0.13 10.22
CA ARG A 12 7.46 0.90 10.98
C ARG A 12 8.09 1.90 10.02
N ILE A 13 7.87 3.18 10.27
CA ILE A 13 8.35 4.27 9.42
C ILE A 13 8.84 5.42 10.30
N ASP A 14 9.84 6.16 9.81
CA ASP A 14 10.31 7.39 10.43
C ASP A 14 9.17 8.43 10.45
N PRO A 15 8.83 9.05 11.60
CA PRO A 15 7.81 10.09 11.69
C PRO A 15 8.03 11.28 10.74
N ALA A 16 9.28 11.69 10.51
CA ALA A 16 9.58 12.80 9.60
C ALA A 16 9.26 12.44 8.15
N LEU A 17 9.56 11.20 7.75
CA LEU A 17 9.20 10.69 6.42
C LEU A 17 7.68 10.57 6.26
N TRP A 18 6.97 10.14 7.31
CA TRP A 18 5.52 10.05 7.29
C TRP A 18 4.87 11.42 7.07
N ALA A 19 5.35 12.47 7.74
CA ALA A 19 4.85 13.83 7.58
C ALA A 19 4.98 14.34 6.12
N GLU A 20 6.09 14.05 5.45
CA GLU A 20 6.26 14.42 4.04
C GLU A 20 5.31 13.65 3.11
N ILE A 21 5.06 12.37 3.39
CA ILE A 21 4.07 11.57 2.65
C ILE A 21 2.66 12.13 2.84
N GLU A 22 2.29 12.52 4.07
CA GLU A 22 1.00 13.17 4.35
C GLU A 22 0.85 14.50 3.61
N ARG A 23 1.90 15.32 3.61
CA ARG A 23 1.90 16.60 2.88
C ARG A 23 1.74 16.39 1.37
N LEU A 24 2.46 15.42 0.80
CA LEU A 24 2.34 15.07 -0.61
C LEU A 24 0.94 14.53 -0.94
N ALA A 25 0.39 13.66 -0.09
CA ALA A 25 -0.96 13.14 -0.25
C ALA A 25 -2.01 14.27 -0.25
N ALA A 26 -1.87 15.24 0.66
CA ALA A 26 -2.75 16.41 0.73
C ALA A 26 -2.68 17.27 -0.55
N GLN A 27 -1.47 17.48 -1.10
CA GLN A 27 -1.27 18.21 -2.35
C GLN A 27 -1.93 17.51 -3.55
N GLU A 28 -1.95 16.18 -3.56
CA GLU A 28 -2.56 15.37 -4.62
C GLU A 28 -4.04 15.03 -4.36
N LEU A 29 -4.65 15.58 -3.31
CA LEU A 29 -6.03 15.28 -2.88
C LEU A 29 -6.28 13.77 -2.66
N ARG A 30 -5.29 13.06 -2.12
CA ARG A 30 -5.35 11.63 -1.78
C ARG A 30 -5.27 11.42 -0.27
N SER A 31 -5.73 10.25 0.18
CA SER A 31 -5.41 9.79 1.54
C SER A 31 -3.95 9.36 1.63
N ALA A 32 -3.35 9.47 2.81
CA ALA A 32 -1.98 9.00 3.04
C ALA A 32 -1.80 7.53 2.64
N ASN A 33 -2.77 6.65 2.94
CA ASN A 33 -2.72 5.24 2.52
C ASN A 33 -2.75 5.07 0.99
N ALA A 34 -3.55 5.86 0.28
CA ALA A 34 -3.57 5.83 -1.19
C ALA A 34 -2.25 6.34 -1.78
N GLN A 35 -1.61 7.33 -1.15
CA GLN A 35 -0.30 7.82 -1.56
C GLN A 35 0.79 6.77 -1.34
N VAL A 36 0.79 6.10 -0.19
CA VAL A 36 1.71 4.98 0.09
C VAL A 36 1.53 3.86 -0.94
N GLU A 37 0.30 3.46 -1.24
CA GLU A 37 0.02 2.44 -2.26
C GLU A 37 0.55 2.85 -3.64
N PHE A 38 0.36 4.11 -4.03
CA PHE A 38 0.88 4.65 -5.28
C PHE A 38 2.42 4.60 -5.35
N LEU A 39 3.11 5.11 -4.33
CA LEU A 39 4.58 5.11 -4.27
C LEU A 39 5.16 3.70 -4.28
N LEU A 40 4.51 2.74 -3.61
CA LEU A 40 4.93 1.33 -3.63
C LEU A 40 4.77 0.72 -5.02
N ARG A 41 3.63 0.94 -5.69
CA ARG A 41 3.40 0.48 -7.06
C ARG A 41 4.40 1.08 -8.03
N GLU A 42 4.66 2.37 -7.92
CA GLU A 42 5.65 3.07 -8.73
C GLU A 42 7.06 2.50 -8.49
N GLY A 43 7.45 2.31 -7.23
CA GLY A 43 8.74 1.71 -6.86
C GLY A 43 8.93 0.29 -7.42
N LEU A 44 7.87 -0.53 -7.42
CA LEU A 44 7.88 -1.86 -8.02
C LEU A 44 7.92 -1.80 -9.55
N ALA A 45 7.16 -0.89 -10.18
CA ALA A 45 7.14 -0.71 -11.63
C ALA A 45 8.53 -0.30 -12.16
N ARG A 46 9.19 0.66 -11.49
CA ARG A 46 10.57 1.06 -11.80
C ARG A 46 11.58 -0.09 -11.71
N ARG A 47 11.26 -1.14 -10.96
CA ARG A 47 12.08 -2.36 -10.80
C ARG A 47 11.62 -3.51 -11.72
N GLY A 48 10.62 -3.30 -12.58
CA GLY A 48 10.04 -4.34 -13.42
C GLY A 48 9.33 -5.46 -12.63
N ARG A 49 8.85 -5.16 -11.41
CA ARG A 49 8.21 -6.12 -10.50
C ARG A 49 6.74 -5.82 -10.22
N LEU A 50 6.09 -5.06 -11.10
CA LEU A 50 4.67 -4.77 -10.93
C LEU A 50 3.87 -6.09 -11.04
N PRO A 51 3.06 -6.47 -10.04
CA PRO A 51 2.27 -7.68 -10.14
C PRO A 51 1.26 -7.56 -11.29
N THR A 52 1.19 -8.58 -12.14
CA THR A 52 0.12 -8.69 -13.15
C THR A 52 -1.20 -8.92 -12.43
N ALA A 53 -2.31 -8.53 -13.06
CA ALA A 53 -3.64 -8.51 -12.46
C ALA A 53 -4.15 -9.89 -11.97
N ASP A 54 -3.43 -10.97 -12.27
CA ASP A 54 -3.76 -12.36 -11.95
C ASP A 54 -3.47 -12.74 -10.48
N ALA A 55 -2.75 -11.91 -9.71
CA ALA A 55 -2.41 -12.19 -8.32
C ALA A 55 -3.50 -11.79 -7.30
N LYS A 56 -4.75 -11.61 -7.75
CA LYS A 56 -5.89 -11.24 -6.89
C LYS A 56 -6.67 -12.48 -6.42
N ASP A 57 -6.05 -13.47 -5.77
CA ASP A 57 -6.84 -14.53 -5.10
C ASP A 57 -6.10 -15.33 -3.99
N ASP A 58 -4.89 -14.94 -3.57
CA ASP A 58 -4.15 -15.70 -2.53
C ASP A 58 -4.45 -15.25 -1.08
N ASP A 59 -5.57 -14.57 -0.82
CA ASP A 59 -6.08 -14.37 0.55
C ASP A 59 -6.99 -15.55 0.96
N LYS A 60 -6.45 -16.77 0.85
CA LYS A 60 -7.10 -17.96 1.39
C LYS A 60 -6.74 -18.02 2.88
N PRO A 61 -7.68 -17.85 3.82
CA PRO A 61 -7.36 -17.95 5.23
C PRO A 61 -6.85 -19.36 5.52
N ALA A 62 -5.66 -19.46 6.10
CA ALA A 62 -5.08 -20.73 6.52
C ALA A 62 -6.06 -21.41 7.52
N PRO A 63 -6.29 -22.74 7.40
CA PRO A 63 -7.21 -23.43 8.29
C PRO A 63 -6.72 -23.37 9.74
N PRO A 64 -7.63 -23.18 10.72
CA PRO A 64 -7.25 -23.20 12.12
C PRO A 64 -6.75 -24.61 12.49
N ARG A 65 -5.60 -24.69 13.18
CA ARG A 65 -5.12 -25.91 13.84
C ARG A 65 -5.84 -26.09 15.17
#